data_AF-A0A0R3H8N2-F1
#
_entry.id   AF-A0A0R3H8N2-F1
#
_cell.length_a   1.000
_cell.length_b   1.000
_cell.length_c   1.000
_cell.angle_alpha   90.00
_cell.angle_beta   90.00
_cell.angle_gamma   90.00
#
_symmetry.space_group_name_H-M   'P 1'
#
loop_
_entity.id
_entity.type
_entity.pdbx_description
1 polymer ?
#
loop_
_entity_poly.entity_id
_entity_poly.type
_entity_poly.pdbx_seq_one_letter_code
_entity_poly.pdbx_strand_id
1 'polypeptide(L)'
;MASSWQKLPNPPQLREFPFNVFTRFLAGRDIRATAEQRETFRQYAHVGDPLADAVVAMFARFPAGQGRRMFEMALESGIESVDNPPEELVAFFTQVDARPYWLDDAKLELAARVSMRTGVVGLGLALPGLALTGGYLSSRADKPLVGTGNLNLQAAAPRRLHETAQWLIDVTSPGGLERFATGFKGVSRVRLMHALVRGAMNRRDDWDYENWDTPINQIQLAGTLMLFSLANLAGCQAMGMSFSDTEREAVFHFWRYVGQLMGIHPELVPTSEEDTWRLFWLEADTEFLPDEDSYSLTQALHRSMPDEPAFMRLSRAYLSSYSRLILGKTHADHLGLIDSKSMQAAVLGTSVVNWFFERRNVLPGMTRISEEFGHFARRQIVSRGMAQTGGDRTYRQHDKLATAS
;
A
#
# COMPACT_ATOMS: atom_id res chain seq x y z
N MET A 1 18.16 -35.46 -11.79
CA MET A 1 17.73 -34.06 -11.90
C MET A 1 16.33 -33.98 -11.30
N ALA A 2 16.17 -33.31 -10.15
CA ALA A 2 14.84 -33.06 -9.61
C ALA A 2 14.06 -32.23 -10.64
N SER A 3 12.82 -32.63 -10.93
CA SER A 3 11.94 -32.00 -11.91
C SER A 3 11.82 -30.49 -11.64
N SER A 4 12.09 -29.65 -12.65
CA SER A 4 11.93 -28.18 -12.60
C SER A 4 10.51 -27.73 -12.23
N TRP A 5 9.55 -28.66 -12.23
CA TRP A 5 8.15 -28.46 -11.88
C TRP A 5 7.85 -28.63 -10.39
N GLN A 6 8.83 -29.03 -9.57
CA GLN A 6 8.61 -29.23 -8.14
C GLN A 6 8.35 -27.91 -7.43
N LYS A 7 7.17 -27.81 -6.81
CA LYS A 7 6.78 -26.66 -5.99
C LYS A 7 7.55 -26.65 -4.67
N LEU A 8 7.99 -25.46 -4.26
CA LEU A 8 8.58 -25.22 -2.95
C LEU A 8 7.54 -25.48 -1.83
N PRO A 9 7.97 -25.88 -0.63
CA PRO A 9 7.07 -25.91 0.53
C PRO A 9 6.65 -24.49 0.91
N ASN A 10 5.50 -24.35 1.58
CA ASN A 10 5.12 -23.04 2.11
C ASN A 10 6.22 -22.49 3.03
N PRO A 11 6.53 -21.19 2.96
CA PRO A 11 7.49 -20.56 3.87
C PRO A 11 6.96 -20.62 5.31
N PRO A 12 7.84 -20.67 6.33
CA PRO A 12 7.44 -20.75 7.74
C PRO A 12 6.33 -19.76 8.14
N GLN A 13 6.42 -18.55 7.60
CA GLN A 13 5.51 -17.43 7.80
C GLN A 13 4.05 -17.75 7.43
N LEU A 14 3.82 -18.69 6.52
CA LEU A 14 2.48 -19.09 6.06
C LEU A 14 2.01 -20.44 6.62
N ARG A 15 2.79 -21.09 7.51
CA ARG A 15 2.45 -22.43 8.03
C ARG A 15 1.48 -22.40 9.21
N GLU A 16 1.34 -21.25 9.85
CA GLU A 16 0.52 -21.08 11.04
C GLU A 16 -0.81 -20.38 10.76
N PHE A 17 -1.72 -20.49 11.72
CA PHE A 17 -2.99 -19.77 11.67
C PHE A 17 -2.76 -18.26 11.83
N PRO A 18 -3.43 -17.41 11.04
CA PRO A 18 -4.52 -17.77 10.12
C PRO A 18 -4.11 -18.00 8.66
N PHE A 19 -2.86 -17.68 8.28
CA PHE A 19 -2.43 -17.74 6.89
C PHE A 19 -2.51 -19.13 6.26
N ASN A 20 -2.24 -20.20 7.00
CA ASN A 20 -2.36 -21.57 6.50
C ASN A 20 -3.79 -21.96 6.09
N VAL A 21 -4.80 -21.38 6.74
CA VAL A 21 -6.22 -21.57 6.42
C VAL A 21 -6.59 -20.64 5.27
N PHE A 22 -6.30 -19.34 5.37
CA PHE A 22 -6.70 -18.37 4.35
C PHE A 22 -6.11 -18.67 2.98
N THR A 23 -4.81 -18.97 2.90
CA THR A 23 -4.17 -19.31 1.62
C THR A 23 -4.77 -20.58 0.99
N ARG A 24 -5.20 -21.54 1.80
CA ARG A 24 -5.83 -22.78 1.31
C ARG A 24 -7.24 -22.57 0.76
N PHE A 25 -8.04 -21.71 1.39
CA PHE A 25 -9.45 -21.57 1.07
C PHE A 25 -9.77 -20.37 0.16
N LEU A 26 -8.99 -19.29 0.23
CA LEU A 26 -9.25 -18.06 -0.51
C LEU A 26 -8.51 -17.99 -1.85
N ALA A 27 -7.35 -18.64 -1.97
CA ALA A 27 -6.54 -18.54 -3.18
C ALA A 27 -7.06 -19.38 -4.36
N GLY A 28 -8.03 -20.27 -4.15
CA GLY A 28 -8.68 -21.08 -5.20
C GLY A 28 -7.81 -22.19 -5.84
N ARG A 29 -6.48 -22.12 -5.71
CA ARG A 29 -5.51 -23.11 -6.24
C ARG A 29 -4.21 -23.16 -5.44
N ASP A 30 -3.30 -24.04 -5.86
CA ASP A 30 -1.94 -24.07 -5.33
C ASP A 30 -1.12 -22.86 -5.81
N ILE A 31 -0.85 -21.93 -4.89
CA ILE A 31 -0.12 -20.68 -5.15
C ILE A 31 1.41 -20.82 -5.08
N ARG A 32 1.93 -21.98 -4.67
CA ARG A 32 3.36 -22.17 -4.43
C ARG A 32 4.18 -21.94 -5.70
N ALA A 33 5.36 -21.33 -5.56
CA ALA A 33 6.29 -21.16 -6.66
C ALA A 33 7.23 -22.37 -6.79
N THR A 34 7.81 -22.56 -7.97
CA THR A 34 9.03 -23.38 -8.14
C THR A 34 10.25 -22.54 -7.75
N ALA A 35 11.41 -23.19 -7.60
CA ALA A 35 12.67 -22.48 -7.35
C ALA A 35 13.01 -21.46 -8.44
N GLU A 36 12.84 -21.84 -9.72
CA GLU A 36 13.06 -20.97 -10.87
C GLU A 36 12.13 -19.75 -10.85
N GLN A 37 10.84 -19.93 -10.55
CA GLN A 37 9.89 -18.83 -10.46
C GLN A 37 10.24 -17.85 -9.33
N ARG A 38 10.70 -18.37 -8.19
CA ARG A 38 11.20 -17.55 -7.09
C ARG A 38 12.46 -16.78 -7.50
N GLU A 39 13.39 -17.42 -8.20
CA GLU A 39 14.61 -16.77 -8.68
C GLU A 39 14.32 -15.66 -9.69
N THR A 40 13.46 -15.90 -10.68
CA THR A 40 12.99 -14.86 -11.62
C THR A 40 12.35 -13.69 -10.88
N PHE A 41 11.50 -13.97 -9.88
CA PHE A 41 10.92 -12.91 -9.05
C PHE A 41 12.00 -12.09 -8.35
N ARG A 42 13.02 -12.73 -7.76
CA ARG A 42 14.12 -12.06 -7.05
C ARG A 42 15.03 -11.21 -7.93
N GLN A 43 15.08 -11.42 -9.24
CA GLN A 43 15.82 -10.53 -10.14
C GLN A 43 15.34 -9.08 -10.05
N TYR A 44 14.06 -8.87 -9.74
CA TYR A 44 13.46 -7.55 -9.59
C TYR A 44 13.80 -6.85 -8.26
N ALA A 45 14.44 -7.54 -7.31
CA ALA A 45 14.92 -6.94 -6.06
C ALA A 45 16.01 -5.89 -6.30
N HIS A 46 16.72 -5.99 -7.43
CA HIS A 46 17.80 -5.08 -7.78
C HIS A 46 17.35 -3.96 -8.74
N VAL A 47 16.08 -3.95 -9.14
CA VAL A 47 15.54 -3.02 -10.13
C VAL A 47 14.75 -1.91 -9.44
N GLY A 48 15.13 -0.65 -9.69
CA GLY A 48 14.41 0.55 -9.26
C GLY A 48 13.27 0.92 -10.23
N ASP A 49 13.07 2.22 -10.48
CA ASP A 49 12.12 2.71 -11.50
C ASP A 49 12.87 3.61 -12.49
N PRO A 50 13.38 3.06 -13.60
CA PRO A 50 14.27 3.78 -14.50
C PRO A 50 13.68 5.11 -15.01
N LEU A 51 12.36 5.20 -15.24
CA LEU A 51 11.73 6.42 -15.74
C LEU A 51 11.67 7.49 -14.65
N ALA A 52 11.24 7.13 -13.43
CA ALA A 52 11.17 8.09 -12.33
C ALA A 52 12.57 8.48 -11.83
N ASP A 53 13.51 7.53 -11.79
CA ASP A 53 14.91 7.75 -11.42
C ASP A 53 15.59 8.72 -12.41
N ALA A 54 15.31 8.59 -13.71
CA ALA A 54 15.81 9.51 -14.73
C ALA A 54 15.25 10.94 -14.57
N VAL A 55 13.97 11.08 -14.18
CA VAL A 55 13.38 12.39 -13.84
C VAL A 55 14.07 13.01 -12.62
N VAL A 56 14.39 12.22 -11.59
CA VAL A 56 15.13 12.74 -10.42
C VAL A 56 16.56 13.13 -10.80
N ALA A 57 17.26 12.31 -11.58
CA ALA A 57 18.60 12.61 -12.07
C ALA A 57 18.61 13.89 -12.92
N MET A 58 17.59 14.10 -13.75
CA MET A 58 17.39 15.33 -14.53
C MET A 58 17.39 16.57 -13.63
N PHE A 59 16.81 16.52 -12.43
CA PHE A 59 16.69 17.70 -11.57
C PHE A 59 18.05 18.35 -11.27
N ALA A 60 19.12 17.58 -11.22
CA ALA A 60 20.48 18.08 -10.99
C ALA A 60 21.02 18.95 -12.14
N ARG A 61 20.46 18.84 -13.35
CA ARG A 61 20.86 19.65 -14.53
C ARG A 61 20.27 21.05 -14.54
N PHE A 62 19.36 21.36 -13.62
CA PHE A 62 18.64 22.63 -13.57
C PHE A 62 18.83 23.35 -12.23
N PRO A 63 18.68 24.68 -12.20
CA PRO A 63 18.53 25.44 -10.96
C PRO A 63 17.54 24.80 -9.98
N ALA A 64 17.85 24.89 -8.69
CA ALA A 64 17.07 24.26 -7.63
C ALA A 64 15.55 24.56 -7.76
N GLY A 65 14.75 23.50 -7.72
CA GLY A 65 13.30 23.56 -7.85
C GLY A 65 12.75 23.78 -9.26
N GLN A 66 13.59 24.08 -10.27
CA GLN A 66 13.12 24.23 -11.66
C GLN A 66 12.68 22.90 -12.25
N GLY A 67 13.44 21.82 -12.05
CA GLY A 67 13.04 20.46 -12.44
C GLY A 67 11.68 20.07 -11.88
N ARG A 68 11.47 20.31 -10.57
CA ARG A 68 10.17 20.06 -9.92
C ARG A 68 9.04 20.90 -10.52
N ARG A 69 9.28 22.17 -10.83
CA ARG A 69 8.26 23.03 -11.48
C ARG A 69 7.86 22.49 -12.86
N MET A 70 8.82 22.02 -13.67
CA MET A 70 8.52 21.41 -14.96
C MET A 70 7.71 20.11 -14.79
N PHE A 71 8.07 19.26 -13.84
CA PHE A 71 7.29 18.07 -13.52
C PHE A 71 5.84 18.41 -13.11
N GLU A 72 5.65 19.38 -12.21
CA GLU A 72 4.30 19.79 -11.79
C GLU A 72 3.50 20.42 -12.94
N MET A 73 4.14 21.20 -13.82
CA MET A 73 3.50 21.77 -15.00
C MET A 73 3.00 20.68 -15.95
N ALA A 74 3.84 19.70 -16.28
CA ALA A 74 3.44 18.54 -17.08
C ALA A 74 2.35 17.68 -16.42
N LEU A 75 2.38 17.58 -15.09
CA LEU A 75 1.39 16.83 -14.33
C LEU A 75 0.02 17.52 -14.30
N GLU A 76 0.01 18.84 -14.12
CA GLU A 76 -1.20 19.66 -13.98
C GLU A 76 -1.84 20.02 -15.32
N SER A 77 -1.03 20.19 -16.38
CA SER A 77 -1.49 20.77 -17.64
C SER A 77 -0.98 20.05 -18.90
N GLY A 78 -0.36 18.88 -18.76
CA GLY A 78 0.14 18.08 -19.88
C GLY A 78 1.57 18.42 -20.26
N ILE A 79 2.31 17.44 -20.80
CA ILE A 79 3.74 17.59 -21.14
C ILE A 79 4.00 18.66 -22.19
N GLU A 80 3.02 18.89 -23.07
CA GLU A 80 3.01 19.94 -24.10
C GLU A 80 3.01 21.36 -23.52
N SER A 81 2.65 21.53 -22.25
CA SER A 81 2.69 22.83 -21.57
C SER A 81 4.09 23.22 -21.09
N VAL A 82 5.06 22.29 -21.10
CA VAL A 82 6.44 22.54 -20.72
C VAL A 82 7.24 22.96 -21.95
N ASP A 83 7.74 24.19 -21.97
CA ASP A 83 8.59 24.68 -23.05
C ASP A 83 9.88 23.86 -23.15
N ASN A 84 10.17 23.31 -24.34
CA ASN A 84 11.33 22.44 -24.62
C ASN A 84 11.51 21.34 -23.54
N PRO A 85 10.54 20.41 -23.40
CA PRO A 85 10.53 19.47 -22.30
C PRO A 85 11.73 18.53 -22.39
N PRO A 86 12.48 18.29 -21.30
CA PRO A 86 13.57 17.32 -21.31
C PRO A 86 13.05 15.90 -21.58
N GLU A 87 13.87 15.09 -22.24
CA GLU A 87 13.47 13.75 -22.72
C GLU A 87 12.98 12.82 -21.61
N GLU A 88 13.50 12.95 -20.39
CA GLU A 88 13.10 12.08 -19.27
C GLU A 88 11.69 12.44 -18.75
N LEU A 89 11.28 13.71 -18.83
CA LEU A 89 9.89 14.09 -18.56
C LEU A 89 8.98 13.57 -19.68
N VAL A 90 9.40 13.70 -20.94
CA VAL A 90 8.64 13.17 -22.08
C VAL A 90 8.45 11.66 -21.93
N ALA A 91 9.50 10.90 -21.61
CA ALA A 91 9.41 9.45 -21.42
C ALA A 91 8.51 9.06 -20.24
N PHE A 92 8.65 9.74 -19.09
CA PHE A 92 7.80 9.51 -17.93
C PHE A 92 6.32 9.75 -18.24
N PHE A 93 6.00 10.90 -18.83
CA PHE A 93 4.62 11.25 -19.14
C PHE A 93 4.04 10.44 -20.30
N THR A 94 4.86 10.04 -21.27
CA THR A 94 4.43 9.09 -22.32
C THR A 94 3.93 7.78 -21.71
N GLN A 95 4.60 7.26 -20.68
CA GLN A 95 4.18 6.01 -20.04
C GLN A 95 2.96 6.19 -19.13
N VAL A 96 2.90 7.26 -18.34
CA VAL A 96 1.79 7.47 -17.40
C VAL A 96 0.51 7.90 -18.10
N ASP A 97 0.61 8.52 -19.28
CA ASP A 97 -0.52 8.97 -20.09
C ASP A 97 -1.03 7.86 -21.03
N ALA A 98 -0.26 6.77 -21.19
CA ALA A 98 -0.66 5.63 -21.99
C ALA A 98 -1.85 4.90 -21.35
N ARG A 99 -2.97 4.84 -22.08
CA ARG A 99 -4.14 4.03 -21.71
C ARG A 99 -4.03 2.64 -22.34
N PRO A 100 -3.92 1.57 -21.54
CA PRO A 100 -3.83 0.21 -22.07
C PRO A 100 -5.13 -0.24 -22.73
N TYR A 101 -5.04 -1.10 -23.75
CA TYR A 101 -6.22 -1.65 -24.43
C TYR A 101 -7.13 -2.50 -23.52
N TRP A 102 -6.57 -3.07 -22.44
CA TRP A 102 -7.31 -3.90 -21.49
C TRP A 102 -8.04 -3.06 -20.44
N LEU A 103 -7.82 -1.75 -20.37
CA LEU A 103 -8.38 -0.90 -19.34
C LEU A 103 -9.90 -0.74 -19.52
N ASP A 104 -10.65 -1.29 -18.57
CA ASP A 104 -12.10 -1.17 -18.47
C ASP A 104 -12.49 -0.09 -17.43
N ASP A 105 -13.07 1.01 -17.91
CA ASP A 105 -13.51 2.14 -17.09
C ASP A 105 -14.68 1.81 -16.18
N ALA A 106 -15.56 0.89 -16.58
CA ALA A 106 -16.68 0.47 -15.74
C ALA A 106 -16.18 -0.29 -14.51
N LYS A 107 -15.09 -1.07 -14.66
CA LYS A 107 -14.40 -1.71 -13.53
C LYS A 107 -13.72 -0.69 -12.62
N LEU A 108 -13.10 0.36 -13.16
CA LEU A 108 -12.51 1.43 -12.33
C LEU A 108 -13.58 2.10 -11.46
N GLU A 109 -14.70 2.46 -12.07
CA GLU A 109 -15.82 3.12 -11.42
C GLU A 109 -16.52 2.22 -10.39
N LEU A 110 -16.66 0.91 -10.68
CA LEU A 110 -17.15 -0.07 -9.70
C LEU A 110 -16.18 -0.22 -8.51
N ALA A 111 -14.88 -0.33 -8.76
CA ALA A 111 -13.88 -0.46 -7.70
C ALA A 111 -13.83 0.78 -6.78
N ALA A 112 -14.01 1.98 -7.33
CA ALA A 112 -14.15 3.20 -6.55
C ALA A 112 -15.36 3.10 -5.60
N ARG A 113 -16.53 2.67 -6.10
CA ARG A 113 -17.73 2.43 -5.24
C ARG A 113 -17.49 1.38 -4.16
N VAL A 114 -16.87 0.27 -4.51
CA VAL A 114 -16.51 -0.78 -3.52
C VAL A 114 -15.60 -0.20 -2.44
N SER A 115 -14.59 0.56 -2.83
CA SER A 115 -13.64 1.21 -1.92
C SER A 115 -14.34 2.22 -1.00
N MET A 116 -15.35 2.93 -1.48
CA MET A 116 -16.19 3.82 -0.67
C MET A 116 -17.05 3.05 0.33
N ARG A 117 -17.68 1.95 -0.10
CA ARG A 117 -18.51 1.07 0.74
C ARG A 117 -17.76 0.52 1.94
N THR A 118 -16.44 0.27 1.82
CA THR A 118 -15.62 -0.19 2.95
C THR A 118 -15.54 0.80 4.11
N GLY A 119 -15.80 2.09 3.88
CA GLY A 119 -15.98 3.10 4.94
C GLY A 119 -14.88 3.09 6.01
N VAL A 120 -15.29 3.14 7.27
CA VAL A 120 -14.37 3.13 8.43
C VAL A 120 -13.67 1.78 8.58
N VAL A 121 -14.27 0.67 8.16
CA VAL A 121 -13.64 -0.66 8.21
C VAL A 121 -12.40 -0.69 7.31
N GLY A 122 -12.54 -0.28 6.05
CA GLY A 122 -11.42 -0.24 5.11
C GLY A 122 -10.33 0.73 5.54
N LEU A 123 -10.70 2.00 5.79
CA LEU A 123 -9.72 3.06 6.02
C LEU A 123 -9.16 3.09 7.45
N GLY A 124 -9.99 2.76 8.43
CA GLY A 124 -9.68 2.88 9.86
C GLY A 124 -9.23 1.57 10.52
N LEU A 125 -9.50 0.41 9.91
CA LEU A 125 -9.07 -0.89 10.44
C LEU A 125 -8.20 -1.66 9.44
N ALA A 126 -8.71 -1.98 8.25
CA ALA A 126 -8.00 -2.85 7.32
C ALA A 126 -6.71 -2.22 6.79
N LEU A 127 -6.73 -0.93 6.42
CA LEU A 127 -5.55 -0.20 5.99
C LEU A 127 -4.48 -0.12 7.09
N PRO A 128 -4.72 0.48 8.27
CA PRO A 128 -3.69 0.56 9.31
C PRO A 128 -3.36 -0.82 9.90
N GLY A 129 -4.35 -1.66 10.13
CA GLY A 129 -4.23 -2.87 10.94
C GLY A 129 -3.80 -4.12 10.19
N LEU A 130 -4.10 -4.25 8.90
CA LEU A 130 -3.64 -5.37 8.09
C LEU A 130 -2.66 -4.92 7.02
N ALA A 131 -3.03 -3.95 6.17
CA ALA A 131 -2.18 -3.56 5.05
C ALA A 131 -0.86 -2.94 5.55
N LEU A 132 -0.90 -1.89 6.38
CA LEU A 132 0.31 -1.24 6.88
C LEU A 132 1.03 -2.10 7.93
N THR A 133 0.32 -2.58 8.97
CA THR A 133 0.96 -3.39 10.02
C THR A 133 1.50 -4.72 9.49
N GLY A 134 0.76 -5.39 8.59
CA GLY A 134 1.26 -6.59 7.91
C GLY A 134 2.37 -6.29 6.92
N GLY A 135 2.35 -5.10 6.30
CA GLY A 135 3.44 -4.61 5.46
C GLY A 135 4.77 -4.51 6.18
N TYR A 136 4.77 -4.16 7.48
CA TYR A 136 5.98 -4.16 8.32
C TYR A 136 6.58 -5.55 8.54
N LEU A 137 5.95 -6.64 8.08
CA LEU A 137 6.65 -7.93 8.02
C LEU A 137 7.75 -7.93 6.94
N SER A 138 7.63 -7.07 5.92
CA SER A 138 8.63 -6.87 4.86
C SER A 138 9.75 -5.93 5.33
N SER A 139 10.69 -6.45 6.11
CA SER A 139 11.73 -5.64 6.76
C SER A 139 12.61 -4.85 5.79
N ARG A 140 12.83 -5.34 4.57
CA ARG A 140 13.59 -4.58 3.55
C ARG A 140 12.84 -3.34 3.08
N ALA A 141 11.51 -3.44 2.95
CA ALA A 141 10.65 -2.30 2.61
C ALA A 141 10.55 -1.28 3.76
N ASP A 142 10.85 -1.69 4.99
CA ASP A 142 10.88 -0.82 6.17
C ASP A 142 12.13 0.08 6.22
N LYS A 143 13.25 -0.33 5.61
CA LYS A 143 14.53 0.41 5.68
C LYS A 143 14.44 1.84 5.14
N PRO A 144 13.83 2.10 3.96
CA PRO A 144 13.62 3.46 3.51
C PRO A 144 12.69 4.27 4.44
N LEU A 145 11.76 3.61 5.13
CA LEU A 145 10.82 4.27 6.04
C LEU A 145 11.51 4.78 7.31
N VAL A 146 12.44 4.00 7.84
CA VAL A 146 13.27 4.39 8.99
C VAL A 146 14.37 5.35 8.54
N GLY A 147 15.04 5.06 7.42
CA GLY A 147 16.14 5.86 6.88
C GLY A 147 15.74 7.27 6.43
N THR A 148 14.47 7.49 6.07
CA THR A 148 13.91 8.83 5.78
C THR A 148 13.16 9.46 6.95
N GLY A 149 12.94 8.71 8.03
CA GLY A 149 12.34 9.25 9.24
C GLY A 149 13.17 10.41 9.77
N ASN A 150 12.54 11.57 9.98
CA ASN A 150 13.07 12.53 10.95
C ASN A 150 13.30 11.75 12.26
N LEU A 151 14.29 12.16 13.07
CA LEU A 151 14.80 11.54 14.30
C LEU A 151 13.75 11.03 15.34
N ASN A 152 12.45 11.19 15.08
CA ASN A 152 11.33 10.66 15.85
C ASN A 152 10.28 9.96 14.96
N LEU A 153 10.37 8.62 14.84
CA LEU A 153 9.40 7.76 14.14
C LEU A 153 7.96 7.93 14.67
N GLN A 154 7.80 8.16 15.97
CA GLN A 154 6.48 8.31 16.60
C GLN A 154 5.78 9.59 16.16
N ALA A 155 6.54 10.67 15.91
CA ALA A 155 5.99 11.90 15.37
C ALA A 155 5.64 11.79 13.87
N ALA A 156 6.39 10.98 13.13
CA ALA A 156 6.20 10.81 11.69
C ALA A 156 5.05 9.87 11.32
N ALA A 157 4.80 8.82 12.11
CA ALA A 157 3.84 7.77 11.79
C ALA A 157 2.39 8.28 11.61
N PRO A 158 1.82 9.11 12.51
CA PRO A 158 0.46 9.64 12.33
C PRO A 158 0.30 10.48 11.06
N ARG A 159 1.32 11.30 10.75
CA ARG A 159 1.33 12.14 9.54
C ARG A 159 1.32 11.28 8.28
N ARG A 160 2.24 10.30 8.20
CA ARG A 160 2.34 9.39 7.07
C ARG A 160 1.08 8.56 6.88
N LEU A 161 0.47 8.09 7.97
CA LEU A 161 -0.80 7.38 7.92
C LEU A 161 -1.91 8.27 7.30
N HIS A 162 -2.00 9.54 7.71
CA HIS A 162 -2.97 10.46 7.12
C HIS A 162 -2.67 10.79 5.65
N GLU A 163 -1.41 10.96 5.27
CA GLU A 163 -1.00 11.15 3.87
C GLU A 163 -1.41 9.94 3.01
N THR A 164 -1.12 8.72 3.47
CA THR A 164 -1.54 7.48 2.80
C THR A 164 -3.06 7.33 2.75
N ALA A 165 -3.77 7.64 3.85
CA ALA A 165 -5.23 7.59 3.89
C ALA A 165 -5.87 8.59 2.91
N GLN A 166 -5.33 9.82 2.84
CA GLN A 166 -5.78 10.84 1.89
C GLN A 166 -5.50 10.42 0.46
N TRP A 167 -4.30 9.93 0.18
CA TRP A 167 -3.92 9.41 -1.14
C TRP A 167 -4.86 8.28 -1.58
N LEU A 168 -5.14 7.32 -0.69
CA LEU A 168 -6.06 6.22 -0.97
C LEU A 168 -7.46 6.76 -1.33
N ILE A 169 -8.00 7.70 -0.55
CA ILE A 169 -9.30 8.34 -0.84
C ILE A 169 -9.29 9.00 -2.22
N ASP A 170 -8.24 9.75 -2.55
CA ASP A 170 -8.15 10.48 -3.82
C ASP A 170 -8.10 9.53 -5.01
N VAL A 171 -7.30 8.46 -4.90
CA VAL A 171 -7.14 7.42 -5.92
C VAL A 171 -8.45 6.67 -6.11
N THR A 172 -9.10 6.22 -5.03
CA THR A 172 -10.31 5.39 -5.09
C THR A 172 -11.61 6.19 -5.10
N SER A 173 -11.56 7.50 -5.40
CA SER A 173 -12.78 8.28 -5.63
C SER A 173 -13.27 8.08 -7.08
N PRO A 174 -14.58 8.18 -7.36
CA PRO A 174 -15.10 8.18 -8.74
C PRO A 174 -14.36 9.22 -9.60
N GLY A 175 -13.92 8.82 -10.80
CA GLY A 175 -13.08 9.63 -11.68
C GLY A 175 -11.67 9.97 -11.14
N GLY A 176 -11.27 9.42 -9.99
CA GLY A 176 -10.02 9.75 -9.30
C GLY A 176 -8.74 9.45 -10.09
N LEU A 177 -8.83 8.51 -11.05
CA LEU A 177 -7.74 8.11 -11.94
C LEU A 177 -7.85 8.67 -13.37
N GLU A 178 -8.75 9.61 -13.62
CA GLU A 178 -8.67 10.40 -14.86
C GLU A 178 -7.36 11.19 -14.91
N ARG A 179 -6.81 11.42 -16.11
CA ARG A 179 -5.46 11.97 -16.34
C ARG A 179 -5.11 13.22 -15.51
N PHE A 180 -6.08 14.10 -15.26
CA PHE A 180 -5.87 15.33 -14.48
C PHE A 180 -6.59 15.33 -13.13
N ALA A 181 -7.18 14.20 -12.74
CA ALA A 181 -7.82 14.06 -11.45
C ALA A 181 -6.80 14.03 -10.32
N THR A 182 -7.29 14.32 -9.12
CA THR A 182 -6.45 14.46 -7.94
C THR A 182 -5.74 13.15 -7.56
N GLY A 183 -6.42 12.01 -7.73
CA GLY A 183 -5.84 10.69 -7.47
C GLY A 183 -4.69 10.38 -8.43
N PHE A 184 -4.89 10.52 -9.74
CA PHE A 184 -3.85 10.36 -10.76
C PHE A 184 -2.61 11.21 -10.44
N LYS A 185 -2.80 12.50 -10.15
CA LYS A 185 -1.72 13.40 -9.75
C LYS A 185 -1.01 12.93 -8.48
N GLY A 186 -1.78 12.41 -7.51
CA GLY A 186 -1.26 11.79 -6.31
C GLY A 186 -0.38 10.58 -6.59
N VAL A 187 -0.81 9.66 -7.47
CA VAL A 187 -0.02 8.49 -7.89
C VAL A 187 1.32 8.92 -8.49
N SER A 188 1.32 9.86 -9.44
CA SER A 188 2.55 10.35 -10.08
C SER A 188 3.49 11.05 -9.10
N ARG A 189 2.95 11.81 -8.14
CA ARG A 189 3.77 12.46 -7.09
C ARG A 189 4.37 11.45 -6.12
N VAL A 190 3.63 10.42 -5.73
CA VAL A 190 4.15 9.32 -4.90
C VAL A 190 5.26 8.57 -5.63
N ARG A 191 5.08 8.29 -6.93
CA ARG A 191 6.11 7.66 -7.78
C ARG A 191 7.40 8.50 -7.85
N LEU A 192 7.28 9.82 -8.03
CA LEU A 192 8.43 10.73 -7.98
C LEU A 192 9.08 10.74 -6.59
N MET A 193 8.27 10.77 -5.52
CA MET A 193 8.76 10.71 -4.14
C MET A 193 9.54 9.42 -3.87
N HIS A 194 9.08 8.27 -4.37
CA HIS A 194 9.82 7.01 -4.29
C HIS A 194 11.18 7.09 -4.98
N ALA A 195 11.27 7.68 -6.17
CA ALA A 195 12.56 7.88 -6.85
C ALA A 195 13.49 8.84 -6.08
N LEU A 196 12.94 9.92 -5.49
CA LEU A 196 13.72 10.84 -4.64
C LEU A 196 14.29 10.13 -3.41
N VAL A 197 13.46 9.32 -2.74
CA VAL A 197 13.89 8.53 -1.58
C VAL A 197 14.92 7.47 -1.98
N ARG A 198 14.68 6.72 -3.06
CA ARG A 198 15.62 5.72 -3.59
C ARG A 198 16.97 6.34 -3.90
N GLY A 199 16.98 7.46 -4.61
CA GLY A 199 18.20 8.21 -4.90
C GLY A 199 18.96 8.62 -3.64
N ALA A 200 18.26 9.08 -2.61
CA ALA A 200 18.88 9.43 -1.33
C ALA A 200 19.42 8.22 -0.56
N MET A 201 18.68 7.11 -0.53
CA MET A 201 19.17 5.88 0.11
C MET A 201 20.42 5.34 -0.59
N ASN A 202 20.46 5.38 -1.92
CA ASN A 202 21.62 4.96 -2.72
C ASN A 202 22.88 5.82 -2.52
N ARG A 203 22.76 7.03 -1.95
CA ARG A 203 23.92 7.88 -1.63
C ARG A 203 24.45 7.66 -0.22
N ARG A 204 23.77 6.86 0.59
CA ARG A 204 24.24 6.57 1.94
C ARG A 204 25.34 5.53 1.91
N ASP A 205 26.45 5.82 2.56
CA ASP A 205 27.56 4.86 2.72
C ASP A 205 27.19 3.64 3.57
N ASP A 206 26.14 3.75 4.39
CA ASP A 206 25.67 2.69 5.30
C ASP A 206 24.51 1.86 4.72
N TRP A 207 24.19 1.98 3.43
CA TRP A 207 23.16 1.14 2.81
C TRP A 207 23.68 -0.28 2.54
N ASP A 208 23.08 -1.26 3.21
CA ASP A 208 23.42 -2.67 3.07
C ASP A 208 22.67 -3.33 1.91
N TYR A 209 23.27 -3.30 0.71
CA TYR A 209 22.68 -3.90 -0.49
C TYR A 209 22.55 -5.43 -0.43
N GLU A 210 23.36 -6.11 0.36
CA GLU A 210 23.30 -7.57 0.49
C GLU A 210 22.08 -8.00 1.30
N ASN A 211 21.76 -7.26 2.36
CA ASN A 211 20.66 -7.61 3.25
C ASN A 211 19.36 -6.86 2.93
N TRP A 212 19.41 -5.66 2.34
CA TRP A 212 18.24 -4.79 2.14
C TRP A 212 17.84 -4.60 0.67
N ASP A 213 18.58 -5.21 -0.27
CA ASP A 213 18.43 -5.03 -1.72
C ASP A 213 18.55 -3.56 -2.17
N THR A 214 18.16 -3.27 -3.43
CA THR A 214 17.99 -1.90 -3.91
C THR A 214 16.81 -1.24 -3.17
N PRO A 215 16.96 0.00 -2.67
CA PRO A 215 15.88 0.69 -1.98
C PRO A 215 14.66 0.91 -2.87
N ILE A 216 13.46 0.64 -2.35
CA ILE A 216 12.18 0.84 -3.07
C ILE A 216 12.24 0.16 -4.45
N ASN A 217 12.63 -1.11 -4.47
CA ASN A 217 12.72 -1.88 -5.71
C ASN A 217 11.35 -2.35 -6.22
N GLN A 218 11.34 -2.98 -7.38
CA GLN A 218 10.14 -3.43 -8.08
C GLN A 218 9.33 -4.49 -7.31
N ILE A 219 9.99 -5.36 -6.55
CA ILE A 219 9.31 -6.32 -5.66
C ILE A 219 8.58 -5.55 -4.55
N GLN A 220 9.26 -4.66 -3.86
CA GLN A 220 8.67 -3.87 -2.76
C GLN A 220 7.48 -3.01 -3.24
N LEU A 221 7.55 -2.45 -4.45
CA LEU A 221 6.43 -1.74 -5.06
C LEU A 221 5.23 -2.67 -5.35
N ALA A 222 5.49 -3.87 -5.89
CA ALA A 222 4.46 -4.88 -6.15
C ALA A 222 3.82 -5.41 -4.84
N GLY A 223 4.62 -5.72 -3.82
CA GLY A 223 4.16 -6.07 -2.48
C GLY A 223 3.30 -4.96 -1.87
N THR A 224 3.70 -3.70 -2.00
CA THR A 224 2.88 -2.56 -1.53
C THR A 224 1.54 -2.47 -2.28
N LEU A 225 1.53 -2.67 -3.60
CA LEU A 225 0.29 -2.73 -4.40
C LEU A 225 -0.64 -3.86 -3.93
N MET A 226 -0.07 -5.02 -3.60
CA MET A 226 -0.80 -6.16 -3.03
C MET A 226 -1.43 -5.81 -1.67
N LEU A 227 -0.78 -5.01 -0.83
CA LEU A 227 -1.34 -4.59 0.46
C LEU A 227 -2.62 -3.75 0.29
N PHE A 228 -2.64 -2.84 -0.70
CA PHE A 228 -3.82 -2.02 -0.98
C PHE A 228 -4.96 -2.76 -1.68
N SER A 229 -4.63 -3.81 -2.43
CA SER A 229 -5.61 -4.67 -3.11
C SER A 229 -6.04 -5.83 -2.21
N LEU A 230 -5.29 -6.93 -2.22
CA LEU A 230 -5.62 -8.18 -1.55
C LEU A 230 -5.73 -8.01 -0.05
N ALA A 231 -4.70 -7.46 0.61
CA ALA A 231 -4.69 -7.42 2.07
C ALA A 231 -5.81 -6.52 2.60
N ASN A 232 -5.99 -5.31 2.06
CA ASN A 232 -7.07 -4.43 2.48
C ASN A 232 -8.47 -5.05 2.25
N LEU A 233 -8.70 -5.73 1.13
CA LEU A 233 -9.98 -6.40 0.85
C LEU A 233 -10.21 -7.58 1.81
N ALA A 234 -9.21 -8.41 2.04
CA ALA A 234 -9.26 -9.51 3.01
C ALA A 234 -9.49 -9.00 4.44
N GLY A 235 -8.89 -7.86 4.79
CA GLY A 235 -9.09 -7.21 6.09
C GLY A 235 -10.53 -6.73 6.30
N CYS A 236 -11.19 -6.26 5.25
CA CYS A 236 -12.61 -5.93 5.28
C CYS A 236 -13.48 -7.18 5.43
N GLN A 237 -13.17 -8.26 4.71
CA GLN A 237 -13.86 -9.55 4.81
C GLN A 237 -13.72 -10.17 6.21
N ALA A 238 -12.56 -10.04 6.84
CA ALA A 238 -12.33 -10.47 8.22
C ALA A 238 -13.23 -9.73 9.23
N MET A 239 -13.76 -8.55 8.86
CA MET A 239 -14.75 -7.79 9.64
C MET A 239 -16.19 -8.04 9.21
N GLY A 240 -16.45 -9.10 8.45
CA GLY A 240 -17.80 -9.55 8.08
C GLY A 240 -18.36 -8.91 6.81
N MET A 241 -17.58 -8.09 6.09
CA MET A 241 -18.03 -7.55 4.81
C MET A 241 -18.02 -8.61 3.71
N SER A 242 -18.93 -8.51 2.74
CA SER A 242 -18.97 -9.38 1.57
C SER A 242 -18.75 -8.59 0.29
N PHE A 243 -18.18 -9.27 -0.71
CA PHE A 243 -17.93 -8.72 -2.04
C PHE A 243 -18.30 -9.77 -3.08
N SER A 244 -19.03 -9.36 -4.12
CA SER A 244 -19.31 -10.25 -5.25
C SER A 244 -18.05 -10.50 -6.07
N ASP A 245 -18.04 -11.55 -6.89
CA ASP A 245 -16.89 -11.82 -7.76
C ASP A 245 -16.64 -10.68 -8.75
N THR A 246 -17.69 -10.03 -9.25
CA THR A 246 -17.59 -8.84 -10.10
C THR A 246 -16.95 -7.65 -9.36
N GLU A 247 -17.26 -7.46 -8.08
CA GLU A 247 -16.65 -6.41 -7.26
C GLU A 247 -15.18 -6.70 -6.98
N ARG A 248 -14.84 -7.95 -6.68
CA ARG A 248 -13.46 -8.41 -6.48
C ARG A 248 -12.64 -8.19 -7.75
N GLU A 249 -13.13 -8.68 -8.88
CA GLU A 249 -12.48 -8.51 -10.19
C GLU A 249 -12.24 -7.02 -10.51
N ALA A 250 -13.22 -6.16 -10.25
CA ALA A 250 -13.08 -4.72 -10.42
C ALA A 250 -11.98 -4.13 -9.53
N VAL A 251 -11.90 -4.53 -8.27
CA VAL A 251 -10.84 -4.07 -7.33
C VAL A 251 -9.45 -4.48 -7.82
N PHE A 252 -9.24 -5.73 -8.24
CA PHE A 252 -7.93 -6.16 -8.75
C PHE A 252 -7.58 -5.50 -10.07
N HIS A 253 -8.56 -5.29 -10.96
CA HIS A 253 -8.37 -4.55 -12.21
C HIS A 253 -7.98 -3.09 -11.95
N PHE A 254 -8.61 -2.44 -10.97
CA PHE A 254 -8.27 -1.08 -10.55
C PHE A 254 -6.83 -0.99 -10.06
N TRP A 255 -6.41 -1.90 -9.18
CA TRP A 255 -5.04 -1.89 -8.67
C TRP A 255 -4.01 -2.31 -9.72
N ARG A 256 -4.36 -3.15 -10.70
CA ARG A 256 -3.52 -3.39 -11.88
C ARG A 256 -3.21 -2.09 -12.62
N TYR A 257 -4.22 -1.23 -12.82
CA TYR A 257 -4.01 0.07 -13.45
C TYR A 257 -3.17 1.02 -12.59
N VAL A 258 -3.43 1.08 -11.28
CA VAL A 258 -2.58 1.86 -10.35
C VAL A 258 -1.12 1.37 -10.37
N GLY A 259 -0.89 0.06 -10.44
CA GLY A 259 0.45 -0.52 -10.53
C GLY A 259 1.21 -0.03 -11.77
N GLN A 260 0.54 0.03 -12.92
CA GLN A 260 1.12 0.62 -14.13
C GLN A 260 1.47 2.11 -13.94
N LEU A 261 0.55 2.91 -13.38
CA LEU A 261 0.80 4.34 -13.14
C LEU A 261 1.97 4.55 -12.16
N MET A 262 2.12 3.65 -11.19
CA MET A 262 3.22 3.64 -10.20
C MET A 262 4.56 3.15 -10.78
N GLY A 263 4.61 2.73 -12.05
CA GLY A 263 5.84 2.28 -12.70
C GLY A 263 6.27 0.86 -12.32
N ILE A 264 5.33 0.04 -11.86
CA ILE A 264 5.62 -1.36 -11.54
C ILE A 264 5.84 -2.13 -12.84
N HIS A 265 6.89 -2.95 -12.87
CA HIS A 265 7.26 -3.74 -14.04
C HIS A 265 6.10 -4.66 -14.44
N PRO A 266 5.74 -4.75 -15.75
CA PRO A 266 4.56 -5.50 -16.19
C PRO A 266 4.49 -6.96 -15.72
N GLU A 267 5.63 -7.63 -15.60
CA GLU A 267 5.74 -9.01 -15.08
C GLU A 267 5.28 -9.16 -13.63
N LEU A 268 5.37 -8.09 -12.82
CA LEU A 268 5.02 -8.11 -11.40
C LEU A 268 3.61 -7.62 -11.11
N VAL A 269 2.95 -6.96 -12.07
CA VAL A 269 1.60 -6.43 -11.87
C VAL A 269 0.58 -7.57 -11.99
N PRO A 270 -0.11 -7.96 -10.90
CA PRO A 270 -1.06 -9.05 -10.96
C PRO A 270 -2.24 -8.72 -11.88
N THR A 271 -2.73 -9.72 -12.63
CA THR A 271 -3.87 -9.52 -13.54
C THR A 271 -5.20 -9.97 -12.94
N SER A 272 -5.14 -10.66 -11.79
CA SER A 272 -6.29 -11.25 -11.11
C SER A 272 -6.02 -11.38 -9.60
N GLU A 273 -7.06 -11.72 -8.83
CA GLU A 273 -6.90 -12.07 -7.42
C GLU A 273 -5.97 -13.28 -7.23
N GLU A 274 -6.10 -14.27 -8.11
CA GLU A 274 -5.32 -15.51 -8.09
C GLU A 274 -3.82 -15.24 -8.30
N ASP A 275 -3.48 -14.33 -9.20
CA ASP A 275 -2.10 -13.86 -9.38
C ASP A 275 -1.63 -13.07 -8.16
N THR A 276 -2.52 -12.31 -7.53
CA THR A 276 -2.17 -11.51 -6.34
C THR A 276 -1.91 -12.40 -5.12
N TRP A 277 -2.64 -13.51 -4.96
CA TRP A 277 -2.30 -14.53 -3.94
C TRP A 277 -0.97 -15.22 -4.22
N ARG A 278 -0.61 -15.39 -5.49
CA ARG A 278 0.68 -15.94 -5.87
C ARG A 278 1.82 -14.95 -5.59
N LEU A 279 1.60 -13.66 -5.84
CA LEU A 279 2.50 -12.59 -5.41
C LEU A 279 2.65 -12.60 -3.88
N PHE A 280 1.57 -12.69 -3.12
CA PHE A 280 1.61 -12.82 -1.66
C PHE A 280 2.47 -13.99 -1.18
N TRP A 281 2.40 -15.13 -1.85
CA TRP A 281 3.23 -16.28 -1.51
C TRP A 281 4.73 -15.98 -1.71
N LEU A 282 5.09 -15.33 -2.81
CA LEU A 282 6.47 -14.94 -3.12
C LEU A 282 7.00 -13.86 -2.16
N GLU A 283 6.17 -12.87 -1.84
CA GLU A 283 6.46 -11.86 -0.82
C GLU A 283 6.68 -12.51 0.56
N ALA A 284 5.82 -13.44 0.96
CA ALA A 284 5.97 -14.13 2.23
C ALA A 284 7.22 -15.03 2.30
N ASP A 285 7.63 -15.62 1.17
CA ASP A 285 8.83 -16.47 1.10
C ASP A 285 10.13 -15.64 1.12
N THR A 286 10.09 -14.45 0.55
CA THR A 286 11.31 -13.67 0.27
C THR A 286 11.46 -12.44 1.16
N GLU A 287 10.37 -11.79 1.54
CA GLU A 287 10.37 -10.50 2.21
C GLU A 287 9.90 -10.56 3.68
N PHE A 288 9.07 -11.53 4.09
CA PHE A 288 8.50 -11.55 5.45
C PHE A 288 9.52 -12.01 6.51
N LEU A 289 10.45 -11.12 6.81
CA LEU A 289 11.61 -11.33 7.68
C LEU A 289 11.66 -10.20 8.73
N PRO A 290 10.64 -10.07 9.61
CA PRO A 290 10.51 -8.93 10.51
C PRO A 290 11.72 -8.78 11.43
N ASP A 291 12.14 -7.53 11.66
CA ASP A 291 13.27 -7.19 12.51
C ASP A 291 12.96 -6.01 13.45
N GLU A 292 13.98 -5.38 14.03
CA GLU A 292 13.82 -4.26 14.97
C GLU A 292 13.15 -3.03 14.34
N ASP A 293 13.31 -2.80 13.03
CA ASP A 293 12.64 -1.70 12.34
C ASP A 293 11.15 -2.00 12.17
N SER A 294 10.82 -3.25 11.83
CA SER A 294 9.44 -3.76 11.79
C SER A 294 8.72 -3.58 13.12
N TYR A 295 9.39 -3.93 14.23
CA TYR A 295 8.90 -3.68 15.58
C TYR A 295 8.71 -2.18 15.83
N SER A 296 9.73 -1.36 15.57
CA SER A 296 9.72 0.08 15.85
C SER A 296 8.61 0.82 15.10
N LEU A 297 8.40 0.50 13.82
CA LEU A 297 7.32 1.05 13.00
C LEU A 297 5.95 0.62 13.50
N THR A 298 5.80 -0.65 13.89
CA THR A 298 4.56 -1.14 14.49
C THR A 298 4.24 -0.39 15.77
N GLN A 299 5.22 -0.20 16.64
CA GLN A 299 5.03 0.51 17.90
C GLN A 299 4.72 1.99 17.67
N ALA A 300 5.29 2.63 16.65
CA ALA A 300 4.92 3.99 16.28
C ALA A 300 3.45 4.13 15.85
N LEU A 301 2.85 3.06 15.32
CA LEU A 301 1.43 3.04 14.91
C LEU A 301 0.48 2.63 16.05
N HIS A 302 0.84 1.60 16.82
CA HIS A 302 -0.07 0.94 17.77
C HIS A 302 0.08 1.39 19.22
N ARG A 303 1.26 1.87 19.62
CA ARG A 303 1.53 2.17 21.03
C ARG A 303 0.70 3.38 21.49
N SER A 304 0.00 3.22 22.61
CA SER A 304 -0.68 4.34 23.27
C SER A 304 0.31 5.28 23.94
N MET A 305 0.03 6.58 23.88
CA MET A 305 0.79 7.60 24.59
C MET A 305 0.21 7.82 26.00
N PRO A 306 1.03 8.13 27.03
CA PRO A 306 0.55 8.28 28.41
C PRO A 306 -0.60 9.30 28.57
N ASP A 307 -0.53 10.42 27.86
CA ASP A 307 -1.50 11.52 27.93
C ASP A 307 -2.64 11.42 26.90
N GLU A 308 -2.72 10.30 26.17
CA GLU A 308 -3.72 10.12 25.12
C GLU A 308 -5.12 9.91 25.72
N PRO A 309 -6.20 10.55 25.19
CA PRO A 309 -7.56 10.37 25.70
C PRO A 309 -8.01 8.90 25.74
N ALA A 310 -8.85 8.54 26.72
CA ALA A 310 -9.26 7.14 26.94
C ALA A 310 -9.88 6.47 25.69
N PHE A 311 -10.66 7.21 24.90
CA PHE A 311 -11.26 6.67 23.67
C PHE A 311 -10.22 6.35 22.58
N MET A 312 -9.14 7.11 22.49
CA MET A 312 -8.04 6.86 21.55
C MET A 312 -7.18 5.67 22.01
N ARG A 313 -6.96 5.52 23.32
CA ARG A 313 -6.32 4.30 23.85
C ARG A 313 -7.13 3.05 23.55
N LEU A 314 -8.46 3.15 23.70
CA LEU A 314 -9.37 2.05 23.37
C LEU A 314 -9.35 1.72 21.86
N SER A 315 -9.36 2.74 20.99
CA SER A 315 -9.30 2.51 19.54
C SER A 315 -7.98 1.87 19.10
N ARG A 316 -6.84 2.25 19.69
CA ARG A 316 -5.54 1.59 19.44
C ARG A 316 -5.52 0.15 19.95
N ALA A 317 -6.05 -0.11 21.14
CA ALA A 317 -6.13 -1.47 21.66
C ALA A 317 -7.02 -2.38 20.79
N TYR A 318 -8.12 -1.82 20.25
CA TYR A 318 -8.99 -2.49 19.30
C TYR A 318 -8.26 -2.78 17.98
N LEU A 319 -7.59 -1.77 17.41
CA LEU A 319 -6.78 -1.91 16.18
C LEU A 319 -5.67 -2.95 16.34
N SER A 320 -4.92 -2.91 17.45
CA SER A 320 -3.86 -3.88 17.75
C SER A 320 -4.41 -5.30 17.89
N SER A 321 -5.58 -5.46 18.51
CA SER A 321 -6.26 -6.76 18.63
C SER A 321 -6.76 -7.28 17.28
N TYR A 322 -7.26 -6.40 16.43
CA TYR A 322 -7.63 -6.71 15.05
C TYR A 322 -6.42 -7.20 14.25
N SER A 323 -5.31 -6.44 14.27
CA SER A 323 -4.04 -6.83 13.64
C SER A 323 -3.55 -8.18 14.14
N ARG A 324 -3.58 -8.40 15.46
CA ARG A 324 -3.11 -9.64 16.08
C ARG A 324 -3.90 -10.87 15.64
N LEU A 325 -5.21 -10.75 15.50
CA LEU A 325 -6.06 -11.86 15.02
C LEU A 325 -5.76 -12.23 13.57
N ILE A 326 -5.52 -11.23 12.72
CA ILE A 326 -5.38 -11.43 11.28
C ILE A 326 -3.96 -11.80 10.87
N LEU A 327 -2.95 -11.24 11.53
CA LEU A 327 -1.55 -11.60 11.29
C LEU A 327 -1.19 -12.92 11.97
N GLY A 328 -1.96 -13.34 12.98
CA GLY A 328 -1.68 -14.54 13.76
C GLY A 328 -0.63 -14.29 14.84
N LYS A 329 -0.54 -15.25 15.77
CA LYS A 329 0.23 -15.08 17.00
C LYS A 329 1.71 -14.78 16.74
N THR A 330 2.37 -15.58 15.91
CA THR A 330 3.82 -15.49 15.71
C THR A 330 4.25 -14.16 15.09
N HIS A 331 3.53 -13.68 14.08
CA HIS A 331 3.79 -12.38 13.48
C HIS A 331 3.44 -11.24 14.43
N ALA A 332 2.32 -11.34 15.13
CA ALA A 332 1.90 -10.32 16.08
C ALA A 332 2.84 -10.19 17.30
N ASP A 333 3.40 -11.30 17.77
CA ASP A 333 4.39 -11.32 18.85
C ASP A 333 5.71 -10.67 18.40
N HIS A 334 6.21 -10.96 17.20
CA HIS A 334 7.39 -10.29 16.63
C HIS A 334 7.18 -8.78 16.48
N LEU A 335 5.99 -8.36 16.04
CA LEU A 335 5.65 -6.95 15.86
C LEU A 335 5.28 -6.24 17.18
N GLY A 336 5.24 -6.95 18.32
CA GLY A 336 4.97 -6.35 19.63
C GLY A 336 3.51 -5.93 19.86
N LEU A 337 2.55 -6.52 19.13
CA LEU A 337 1.14 -6.19 19.25
C LEU A 337 0.55 -6.69 20.58
N ILE A 338 -0.30 -5.85 21.19
CA ILE A 338 -0.92 -6.10 22.49
C ILE A 338 -1.82 -7.35 22.44
N ASP A 339 -1.61 -8.29 23.35
CA ASP A 339 -2.45 -9.48 23.50
C ASP A 339 -3.62 -9.25 24.46
N SER A 340 -4.58 -8.42 24.05
CA SER A 340 -5.81 -8.20 24.83
C SER A 340 -6.91 -9.16 24.41
N LYS A 341 -7.15 -10.22 25.21
CA LYS A 341 -8.20 -11.21 24.93
C LYS A 341 -9.61 -10.62 24.91
N SER A 342 -9.89 -9.64 25.76
CA SER A 342 -11.19 -8.96 25.77
C SER A 342 -11.42 -8.13 24.51
N MET A 343 -10.40 -7.44 24.02
CA MET A 343 -10.50 -6.68 22.76
C MET A 343 -10.51 -7.61 21.54
N GLN A 344 -9.79 -8.73 21.57
CA GLN A 344 -9.92 -9.77 20.52
C GLN A 344 -11.36 -10.33 20.46
N ALA A 345 -11.97 -10.63 21.60
CA ALA A 345 -13.36 -11.04 21.67
C ALA A 345 -14.31 -9.95 21.13
N ALA A 346 -14.04 -8.68 21.42
CA ALA A 346 -14.81 -7.55 20.88
C ALA A 346 -14.70 -7.46 19.36
N VAL A 347 -13.49 -7.59 18.79
CA VAL A 347 -13.27 -7.60 17.33
C VAL A 347 -14.04 -8.75 16.67
N LEU A 348 -13.94 -9.97 17.22
CA LEU A 348 -14.68 -11.12 16.72
C LEU A 348 -16.20 -10.90 16.81
N GLY A 349 -16.68 -10.32 17.92
CA GLY A 349 -18.07 -9.94 18.09
C GLY A 349 -18.54 -8.95 17.03
N THR A 350 -17.77 -7.88 16.78
CA THR A 350 -18.06 -6.92 15.70
C THR A 350 -18.11 -7.60 14.34
N SER A 351 -17.15 -8.48 14.04
CA SER A 351 -17.10 -9.23 12.78
C SER A 351 -18.35 -10.10 12.57
N VAL A 352 -18.79 -10.85 13.59
CA VAL A 352 -20.00 -11.68 13.54
C VAL A 352 -21.26 -10.84 13.35
N VAL A 353 -21.35 -9.71 14.05
CA VAL A 353 -22.48 -8.78 13.94
C VAL A 353 -22.56 -8.18 12.53
N ASN A 354 -21.45 -7.69 12.01
CA ASN A 354 -21.38 -7.16 10.65
C ASN A 354 -21.77 -8.22 9.62
N TRP A 355 -21.21 -9.43 9.73
CA TRP A 355 -21.54 -10.55 8.84
C TRP A 355 -23.03 -10.90 8.85
N PHE A 356 -23.66 -10.88 10.02
CA PHE A 356 -25.09 -11.14 10.14
C PHE A 356 -25.93 -10.06 9.43
N PHE A 357 -25.61 -8.79 9.65
CA PHE A 357 -26.32 -7.67 9.01
C PHE A 357 -26.12 -7.64 7.50
N GLU A 358 -24.90 -7.91 7.04
CA GLU A 358 -24.55 -7.99 5.63
C GLU A 358 -25.38 -9.08 4.92
N ARG A 359 -25.40 -10.30 5.46
CA ARG A 359 -26.01 -11.46 4.79
C ARG A 359 -27.53 -11.46 4.80
N ARG A 360 -28.15 -10.77 5.75
CA ARG A 360 -29.62 -10.73 5.87
C ARG A 360 -30.26 -9.68 4.95
N ASN A 361 -29.49 -8.86 4.23
CA ASN A 361 -30.01 -7.74 3.42
C ASN A 361 -31.04 -6.88 4.19
N VAL A 362 -30.97 -6.84 5.53
CA VAL A 362 -32.02 -6.25 6.39
C VAL A 362 -32.09 -4.73 6.22
N LEU A 363 -31.10 -4.12 5.56
CA LEU A 363 -31.12 -2.70 5.22
C LEU A 363 -30.82 -2.47 3.73
N PRO A 364 -31.79 -2.71 2.83
CA PRO A 364 -31.70 -2.24 1.45
C PRO A 364 -31.70 -0.70 1.49
N GLY A 365 -30.57 -0.08 1.16
CA GLY A 365 -30.38 1.38 1.23
C GLY A 365 -29.23 1.83 2.12
N MET A 366 -28.73 0.98 3.03
CA MET A 366 -27.49 1.28 3.76
C MET A 366 -26.25 1.26 2.86
N THR A 367 -26.23 0.56 1.73
CA THR A 367 -25.10 0.66 0.79
C THR A 367 -24.92 2.09 0.30
N ARG A 368 -26.01 2.76 -0.08
CA ARG A 368 -26.00 4.14 -0.57
C ARG A 368 -25.83 5.18 0.54
N ILE A 369 -26.45 4.97 1.70
CA ILE A 369 -26.28 5.83 2.88
C ILE A 369 -24.88 5.65 3.50
N SER A 370 -24.31 4.45 3.49
CA SER A 370 -22.93 4.16 3.89
C SER A 370 -21.92 4.75 2.89
N GLU A 371 -22.24 4.74 1.59
CA GLU A 371 -21.46 5.45 0.57
C GLU A 371 -21.43 6.97 0.85
N GLU A 372 -22.57 7.61 1.08
CA GLU A 372 -22.65 9.07 1.32
C GLU A 372 -22.14 9.49 2.71
N PHE A 373 -22.52 8.77 3.78
CA PHE A 373 -22.05 9.03 5.14
C PHE A 373 -20.56 8.67 5.29
N GLY A 374 -20.12 7.60 4.65
CA GLY A 374 -18.73 7.22 4.54
C GLY A 374 -17.92 8.29 3.82
N HIS A 375 -18.44 8.89 2.75
CA HIS A 375 -17.80 10.00 2.04
C HIS A 375 -17.56 11.22 2.94
N PHE A 376 -18.61 11.69 3.63
CA PHE A 376 -18.53 12.88 4.46
C PHE A 376 -17.65 12.64 5.69
N ALA A 377 -17.86 11.54 6.41
CA ALA A 377 -17.08 11.19 7.59
C ALA A 377 -15.61 10.93 7.23
N ARG A 378 -15.30 10.19 6.15
CA ARG A 378 -13.91 9.93 5.72
C ARG A 378 -13.19 11.22 5.36
N ARG A 379 -13.78 12.07 4.50
CA ARG A 379 -13.13 13.33 4.09
C ARG A 379 -12.92 14.26 5.28
N GLN A 380 -13.86 14.32 6.23
CA GLN A 380 -13.72 15.17 7.41
C GLN A 380 -12.66 14.62 8.39
N ILE A 381 -12.63 13.31 8.64
CA ILE A 381 -11.64 12.68 9.52
C ILE A 381 -10.24 12.84 8.95
N VAL A 382 -10.05 12.53 7.67
CA VAL A 382 -8.73 12.62 7.03
C VAL A 382 -8.29 14.07 6.82
N SER A 383 -9.17 14.99 6.42
CA SER A 383 -8.77 16.40 6.26
C SER A 383 -8.39 17.04 7.60
N ARG A 384 -9.11 16.73 8.69
CA ARG A 384 -8.73 17.14 10.04
C ARG A 384 -7.40 16.50 10.48
N GLY A 385 -7.22 15.20 10.20
CA GLY A 385 -5.97 14.49 10.48
C GLY A 385 -4.77 15.10 9.74
N MET A 386 -4.92 15.40 8.45
CA MET A 386 -3.90 16.09 7.63
C MET A 386 -3.54 17.46 8.21
N ALA A 387 -4.53 18.28 8.57
CA ALA A 387 -4.30 19.58 9.18
C ALA A 387 -3.59 19.50 10.55
N GLN A 388 -3.97 18.53 11.39
CA GLN A 388 -3.40 18.33 12.72
C GLN A 388 -1.97 17.78 12.69
N THR A 389 -1.66 16.94 11.70
CA THR A 389 -0.36 16.28 11.59
C THR A 389 0.60 16.97 10.63
N GLY A 390 0.14 18.01 9.92
CA GLY A 390 0.93 18.73 8.92
C GLY A 390 1.26 17.88 7.69
N GLY A 391 0.32 17.03 7.26
CA GLY A 391 0.51 16.19 6.08
C GLY A 391 0.57 16.99 4.78
N ASP A 392 1.36 16.52 3.81
CA ASP A 392 1.62 17.22 2.55
C ASP A 392 1.24 16.35 1.32
N ARG A 393 0.22 16.78 0.56
CA ARG A 393 -0.23 16.10 -0.67
C ARG A 393 0.73 16.29 -1.85
N THR A 394 1.62 17.28 -1.77
CA THR A 394 2.60 17.57 -2.82
C THR A 394 3.87 16.76 -2.64
N TYR A 395 4.14 16.23 -1.43
CA TYR A 395 5.36 15.53 -1.07
C TYR A 395 6.64 16.36 -1.31
N ARG A 396 6.53 17.70 -1.36
CA ARG A 396 7.66 18.61 -1.63
C ARG A 396 8.72 18.60 -0.54
N GLN A 397 8.37 18.14 0.66
CA GLN A 397 9.35 17.92 1.73
C GLN A 397 10.48 16.96 1.32
N HIS A 398 10.26 16.10 0.31
CA HIS A 398 11.25 15.18 -0.23
C HIS A 398 12.11 15.80 -1.34
N ASP A 399 11.79 16.99 -1.85
CA ASP A 399 12.59 17.63 -2.91
C ASP A 399 14.02 17.93 -2.43
N LYS A 400 14.22 18.15 -1.12
CA LYS A 400 15.55 18.28 -0.50
C LYS A 400 16.43 17.03 -0.69
N LEU A 401 15.81 15.87 -0.89
CA LEU A 401 16.50 14.60 -1.15
C LEU A 401 17.06 14.53 -2.57
N ALA A 402 16.67 15.42 -3.48
CA ALA A 402 17.27 15.48 -4.82
C ALA A 402 18.72 16.02 -4.78
N THR A 403 19.03 16.89 -3.81
CA THR A 403 20.30 17.64 -3.76
C THR A 403 21.13 17.38 -2.51
N ALA A 404 20.60 16.67 -1.51
CA ALA A 404 21.36 16.26 -0.33
C ALA A 404 22.51 15.35 -0.74
N SER A 405 23.75 15.83 -0.57
CA SER A 405 24.98 15.07 -0.82
C SER A 405 25.06 13.85 0.07
#